data_AF-A0A850NQN1-F1
#
_entry.id   AF-A0A850NQN1-F1
#
_cell.length_a   1.000
_cell.length_b   1.000
_cell.length_c   1.000
_cell.angle_alpha   90.00
_cell.angle_beta   90.00
_cell.angle_gamma   90.00
#
_symmetry.space_group_name_H-M   'P 1'
#
loop_
_entity.id
_entity.type
_entity.pdbx_description
1 polymer ?
#
loop_
_entity_poly.entity_id
_entity_poly.type
_entity_poly.pdbx_seq_one_letter_code
_entity_poly.pdbx_strand_id
1 'polypeptide(L)'
;VLVARGQALRGLVATGAGALVAYLGIFAAVIQNLTTIWLSPRIALAFDQVRPCADSVLASTSFSEPSLVFAVGQDTRLVDAAGAAAFLATDRRCGVALVGTRDQPAFEHALADRGLTVRLLGRVQGVNYSNGRHLDLGFFAVAGETP
;
A
#
# COMPACT_ATOMS: atom_id res chain seq x y z
N VAL A 1 27.14 -44.41 -28.63
CA VAL A 1 25.74 -44.26 -28.17
C VAL A 1 25.62 -44.09 -26.65
N LEU A 2 26.21 -44.97 -25.81
CA LEU A 2 26.13 -44.88 -24.33
C LEU A 2 26.75 -43.59 -23.75
N VAL A 3 27.91 -43.15 -24.25
CA VAL A 3 28.57 -41.90 -23.82
C VAL A 3 27.70 -40.66 -24.10
N ALA A 4 27.06 -40.61 -25.27
CA ALA A 4 26.16 -39.52 -25.65
C ALA A 4 24.89 -39.47 -24.75
N ARG A 5 24.33 -40.62 -24.39
CA ARG A 5 23.22 -40.70 -23.41
C ARG A 5 23.64 -40.24 -22.02
N GLY A 6 24.85 -40.58 -21.57
CA GLY A 6 25.39 -40.12 -20.28
C GLY A 6 25.62 -38.61 -20.21
N GLN A 7 26.11 -38.02 -21.30
CA GLN A 7 26.25 -36.55 -21.42
C GLN A 7 24.89 -35.84 -21.45
N ALA A 8 23.90 -36.40 -22.17
CA ALA A 8 22.54 -35.85 -22.21
C ALA A 8 21.84 -35.88 -20.85
N LEU A 9 21.97 -36.98 -20.09
CA LEU A 9 21.45 -37.08 -18.72
C LEU A 9 22.09 -36.06 -17.77
N ARG A 10 23.42 -35.87 -17.85
CA ARG A 10 24.12 -34.85 -17.07
C ARG A 10 23.66 -33.44 -17.42
N GLY A 11 23.46 -33.16 -18.71
CA GLY A 11 22.89 -31.90 -19.18
C GLY A 11 21.49 -31.66 -18.61
N LEU A 12 20.61 -32.64 -18.70
CA LEU A 12 19.24 -32.56 -18.15
C LEU A 12 19.25 -32.27 -16.64
N VAL A 13 20.08 -32.99 -15.87
CA VAL A 13 20.19 -32.79 -14.42
C VAL A 13 20.74 -31.41 -14.09
N ALA A 14 21.79 -30.95 -14.79
CA ALA A 14 22.37 -29.63 -14.56
C ALA A 14 21.40 -28.50 -14.88
N THR A 15 20.70 -28.58 -16.01
CA THR A 15 19.68 -27.59 -16.39
C THR A 15 18.48 -27.63 -15.43
N GLY A 16 18.02 -28.82 -15.03
CA GLY A 16 16.93 -28.98 -14.07
C GLY A 16 17.28 -28.41 -12.69
N ALA A 17 18.49 -28.68 -12.19
CA ALA A 17 18.98 -28.10 -10.95
C ALA A 17 19.11 -26.57 -11.05
N GLY A 18 19.64 -26.06 -12.17
CA GLY A 18 19.73 -24.62 -12.42
C GLY A 18 18.36 -23.95 -12.46
N ALA A 19 17.38 -24.54 -13.13
CA ALA A 19 16.00 -24.05 -13.18
C ALA A 19 15.35 -24.03 -11.80
N LEU A 20 15.56 -25.08 -10.98
CA LEU A 20 15.04 -25.14 -9.62
C LEU A 20 15.67 -24.06 -8.73
N VAL A 21 17.00 -23.88 -8.81
CA VAL A 21 17.70 -22.82 -8.05
C VAL A 21 17.20 -21.44 -8.47
N ALA A 22 17.06 -21.18 -9.77
CA ALA A 22 16.52 -19.92 -10.26
C ALA A 22 15.08 -19.68 -9.78
N TYR A 23 14.22 -20.70 -9.88
CA TYR A 23 12.83 -20.64 -9.42
C TYR A 23 12.75 -20.31 -7.92
N LEU A 24 13.45 -21.08 -7.08
CA LEU A 24 13.49 -20.84 -5.64
C LEU A 24 14.07 -19.46 -5.31
N GLY A 25 15.15 -19.05 -5.97
CA GLY A 25 15.76 -17.74 -5.77
C GLY A 25 14.82 -16.59 -6.12
N ILE A 26 14.08 -16.69 -7.22
CA ILE A 26 13.11 -15.68 -7.64
C ILE A 26 11.96 -15.57 -6.62
N PHE A 27 11.33 -16.68 -6.25
CA PHE A 27 10.15 -16.64 -5.37
C PHE A 27 10.49 -16.41 -3.90
N ALA A 28 11.59 -16.97 -3.41
CA ALA A 28 11.98 -16.87 -2.00
C ALA A 28 12.77 -15.59 -1.70
N ALA A 29 13.56 -15.07 -2.65
CA ALA A 29 14.39 -13.88 -2.43
C ALA A 29 13.91 -12.68 -3.23
N VAL A 30 13.81 -12.77 -4.55
CA VAL A 30 13.56 -11.58 -5.40
C VAL A 30 12.16 -11.01 -5.16
N ILE A 31 11.12 -11.82 -5.35
CA ILE A 31 9.71 -11.36 -5.27
C ILE A 31 9.39 -10.78 -3.89
N GLN A 32 9.86 -11.40 -2.80
CA GLN A 32 9.62 -10.91 -1.44
C GLN A 32 10.30 -9.56 -1.16
N ASN A 33 11.38 -9.23 -1.87
CA ASN A 33 12.14 -7.99 -1.68
C ASN A 33 11.75 -6.84 -2.62
N LEU A 34 10.70 -6.99 -3.44
CA LEU A 34 10.20 -5.95 -4.33
C LEU A 34 9.40 -4.85 -3.57
N THR A 35 10.01 -4.23 -2.56
CA THR A 35 9.37 -3.30 -1.60
C THR A 35 8.72 -2.06 -2.23
N THR A 36 9.09 -1.71 -3.47
CA THR A 36 8.45 -0.65 -4.25
C THR A 36 7.05 -1.05 -4.74
N ILE A 37 6.86 -2.34 -5.02
CA ILE A 37 5.60 -2.93 -5.51
C ILE A 37 4.72 -3.35 -4.34
N TRP A 38 5.31 -3.87 -3.26
CA TRP A 38 4.60 -4.25 -2.04
C TRP A 38 4.23 -3.03 -1.18
N LEU A 39 3.32 -2.20 -1.68
CA LEU A 39 2.95 -0.94 -1.03
C LEU A 39 1.98 -1.14 0.15
N SER A 40 1.04 -2.09 0.06
CA SER A 40 0.01 -2.30 1.10
C SER A 40 0.60 -2.61 2.50
N PRO A 41 1.57 -3.54 2.66
CA PRO A 41 2.18 -3.81 3.98
C PRO A 41 2.92 -2.59 4.55
N ARG A 42 3.55 -1.78 3.69
CA ARG A 42 4.24 -0.56 4.12
C ARG A 42 3.26 0.52 4.55
N ILE A 43 2.12 0.65 3.87
CA ILE A 43 1.04 1.53 4.30
C ILE A 43 0.50 1.06 5.66
N ALA A 44 0.26 -0.23 5.86
CA ALA A 44 -0.21 -0.76 7.14
C ALA A 44 0.77 -0.47 8.29
N LEU A 45 2.06 -0.75 8.09
CA LEU A 45 3.10 -0.44 9.08
C LEU A 45 3.19 1.07 9.39
N ALA A 46 3.08 1.93 8.37
CA ALA A 46 3.09 3.37 8.58
C ALA A 46 1.82 3.85 9.29
N PHE A 47 0.66 3.27 8.96
CA PHE A 47 -0.62 3.56 9.61
C PHE A 47 -0.59 3.22 11.09
N ASP A 48 -0.06 2.05 11.46
CA ASP A 48 0.09 1.63 12.87
C ASP A 48 0.95 2.59 13.70
N GLN A 49 1.92 3.25 13.06
CA GLN A 49 2.80 4.23 13.72
C GLN A 49 2.15 5.60 13.92
N VAL A 50 1.17 5.96 13.08
CA VAL A 50 0.61 7.32 13.05
C VAL A 50 -0.85 7.40 13.49
N ARG A 51 -1.54 6.26 13.64
CA ARG A 51 -2.95 6.23 14.00
C ARG A 51 -3.20 6.91 15.36
N PRO A 52 -4.17 7.84 15.44
CA PRO A 52 -4.47 8.56 16.68
C PRO A 52 -5.10 7.66 17.76
N CYS A 53 -5.85 6.64 17.36
CA CYS A 53 -6.57 5.72 18.25
C CYS A 53 -6.21 4.26 17.92
N ALA A 54 -6.43 3.34 18.87
CA ALA A 54 -6.21 1.91 18.65
C ALA A 54 -7.19 1.32 17.61
N ASP A 55 -8.38 1.88 17.53
CA ASP A 55 -9.50 1.53 16.64
C ASP A 55 -9.65 2.49 15.45
N SER A 56 -8.63 3.31 15.17
CA SER A 56 -8.63 4.20 14.00
C SER A 56 -8.92 3.46 12.70
N VAL A 57 -9.77 4.07 11.87
CA VAL A 57 -10.13 3.56 10.55
C VAL A 57 -9.45 4.38 9.46
N LEU A 58 -8.95 3.70 8.43
CA LEU A 58 -8.29 4.32 7.28
C LEU A 58 -9.27 4.50 6.11
N ALA A 59 -9.33 5.70 5.53
CA ALA A 59 -9.99 5.96 4.25
C ALA A 59 -8.94 6.30 3.18
N SER A 60 -8.82 5.52 2.11
CA SER A 60 -7.88 5.77 1.01
C SER A 60 -8.55 6.35 -0.22
N THR A 61 -7.93 7.36 -0.83
CA THR A 61 -8.41 7.98 -2.08
C THR A 61 -7.71 7.43 -3.32
N SER A 62 -6.37 7.51 -3.33
CA SER A 62 -5.57 7.26 -4.53
C SER A 62 -5.09 5.82 -4.64
N PHE A 63 -5.21 5.02 -3.58
CA PHE A 63 -4.73 3.64 -3.50
C PHE A 63 -5.88 2.67 -3.17
N SER A 64 -6.71 2.42 -4.19
CA SER A 64 -7.91 1.59 -4.09
C SER A 64 -7.63 0.13 -4.46
N GLU A 65 -6.73 -0.54 -3.74
CA GLU A 65 -6.42 -1.95 -3.96
C GLU A 65 -7.03 -2.84 -2.84
N PRO A 66 -7.62 -4.01 -3.17
CA PRO A 66 -8.16 -4.92 -2.16
C PRO A 66 -7.10 -5.36 -1.14
N SER A 67 -5.84 -5.47 -1.56
CA SER A 67 -4.70 -5.79 -0.68
C SER A 67 -4.53 -4.80 0.47
N LEU A 68 -4.96 -3.53 0.30
CA LEU A 68 -4.92 -2.55 1.38
C LEU A 68 -5.88 -2.93 2.51
N VAL A 69 -7.11 -3.36 2.17
CA VAL A 69 -8.13 -3.77 3.14
C VAL A 69 -7.64 -4.98 3.92
N PHE A 70 -7.01 -5.94 3.25
CA PHE A 70 -6.41 -7.10 3.93
C PHE A 70 -5.21 -6.75 4.82
N ALA A 71 -4.42 -5.75 4.44
CA ALA A 71 -3.22 -5.35 5.19
C ALA A 71 -3.54 -4.46 6.40
N VAL A 72 -4.50 -3.54 6.27
CA VAL A 72 -4.83 -2.54 7.30
C VAL A 72 -5.98 -3.00 8.19
N GLY A 73 -7.01 -3.62 7.60
CA GLY A 73 -8.20 -4.08 8.32
C GLY A 73 -9.48 -3.94 7.51
N GLN A 74 -10.49 -4.75 7.86
CA GLN A 74 -11.77 -4.86 7.14
C GLN A 74 -12.56 -3.55 7.04
N ASP A 75 -12.38 -2.64 8.00
CA ASP A 75 -13.10 -1.37 8.06
C ASP A 75 -12.48 -0.29 7.14
N THR A 76 -11.35 -0.61 6.50
CA THR A 76 -10.68 0.29 5.55
C THR A 76 -11.62 0.68 4.42
N ARG A 77 -11.79 1.99 4.22
CA ARG A 77 -12.70 2.54 3.20
C ARG A 77 -11.92 2.96 1.97
N LEU A 78 -12.28 2.43 0.81
CA LEU A 78 -11.73 2.85 -0.48
C LEU A 78 -12.73 3.83 -1.10
N VAL A 79 -12.41 5.12 -1.08
CA VAL A 79 -13.31 6.22 -1.41
C VAL A 79 -12.63 7.22 -2.35
N ASP A 80 -13.32 8.26 -2.79
CA ASP A 80 -12.70 9.39 -3.49
C ASP A 80 -12.32 10.51 -2.52
N ALA A 81 -11.78 11.61 -3.04
CA ALA A 81 -11.37 12.77 -2.23
C ALA A 81 -12.52 13.35 -1.40
N ALA A 82 -13.73 13.44 -1.97
CA ALA A 82 -14.91 13.94 -1.28
C ALA A 82 -15.39 12.96 -0.20
N GLY A 83 -15.35 11.66 -0.47
CA GLY A 83 -15.67 10.60 0.48
C GLY A 83 -14.70 10.55 1.66
N ALA A 84 -13.40 10.76 1.43
CA ALA A 84 -12.42 10.86 2.50
C ALA A 84 -12.66 12.08 3.40
N ALA A 85 -12.99 13.24 2.80
CA ALA A 85 -13.36 14.44 3.57
C ALA A 85 -14.64 14.22 4.39
N ALA A 86 -15.65 13.58 3.80
CA ALA A 86 -16.90 13.24 4.51
C ALA A 86 -16.68 12.23 5.65
N PHE A 87 -15.79 11.26 5.44
CA PHE A 87 -15.38 10.31 6.47
C PHE A 87 -14.72 11.01 7.66
N LEU A 88 -13.71 11.85 7.42
CA LEU A 88 -13.06 12.61 8.49
C LEU A 88 -14.01 13.58 9.20
N ALA A 89 -15.01 14.13 8.50
CA ALA A 89 -16.02 14.97 9.13
C ALA A 89 -16.92 14.20 10.12
N THR A 90 -17.08 12.89 9.89
CA THR A 90 -17.87 11.97 10.74
C THR A 90 -17.03 11.43 11.90
N ASP A 91 -15.79 11.03 11.63
CA ASP A 91 -14.83 10.54 12.61
C ASP A 91 -13.61 11.45 12.69
N ARG A 92 -13.76 12.54 13.44
CA ARG A 92 -12.78 13.63 13.51
C ARG A 92 -11.59 13.32 14.43
N ARG A 93 -11.81 12.47 15.45
CA ARG A 93 -10.80 12.14 16.46
C ARG A 93 -9.95 10.95 16.07
N CYS A 94 -10.56 9.91 15.52
CA CYS A 94 -9.90 8.63 15.27
C CYS A 94 -9.72 8.32 13.78
N GLY A 95 -10.41 9.04 12.88
CA GLY A 95 -10.32 8.82 11.44
C GLY A 95 -8.98 9.28 10.84
N VAL A 96 -8.48 8.50 9.87
CA VAL A 96 -7.30 8.85 9.08
C VAL A 96 -7.60 8.72 7.60
N ALA A 97 -7.23 9.72 6.81
CA ALA A 97 -7.30 9.68 5.35
C ALA A 97 -5.91 9.44 4.75
N LEU A 98 -5.80 8.48 3.83
CA LEU A 98 -4.63 8.24 2.99
C LEU A 98 -4.87 8.86 1.60
N VAL A 99 -4.28 10.02 1.37
CA VAL A 99 -4.56 10.86 0.20
C VAL A 99 -3.30 11.03 -0.63
N GLY A 100 -3.38 10.74 -1.92
CA GLY A 100 -2.28 10.97 -2.85
C GLY A 100 -2.19 12.42 -3.30
N THR A 101 -1.00 12.87 -3.68
CA THR A 101 -0.72 14.25 -4.12
C THR A 101 -1.68 14.77 -5.20
N ARG A 102 -2.17 13.90 -6.10
CA ARG A 102 -3.14 14.27 -7.14
C ARG A 102 -4.53 14.61 -6.58
N ASP A 103 -4.96 13.90 -5.54
CA ASP A 103 -6.29 14.05 -4.95
C ASP A 103 -6.31 15.06 -3.80
N GLN A 104 -5.12 15.40 -3.26
CA GLN A 104 -4.96 16.28 -2.12
C GLN A 104 -5.67 17.64 -2.28
N PRO A 105 -5.58 18.36 -3.40
CA PRO A 105 -6.29 19.64 -3.56
C PRO A 105 -7.82 19.51 -3.47
N ALA A 106 -8.37 18.46 -4.08
CA ALA A 106 -9.82 18.20 -4.04
C ALA A 106 -10.29 17.78 -2.64
N PHE A 107 -9.47 17.00 -1.93
CA PHE A 107 -9.71 16.58 -0.55
C PHE A 107 -9.69 17.77 0.42
N GLU A 108 -8.68 18.63 0.31
CA GLU A 108 -8.55 19.84 1.13
C GLU A 108 -9.69 20.82 0.87
N HIS A 109 -10.09 21.03 -0.39
CA HIS A 109 -11.26 21.83 -0.74
C HIS A 109 -12.53 21.28 -0.10
N ALA A 110 -12.78 19.97 -0.23
CA ALA A 110 -13.96 19.33 0.35
C ALA A 110 -14.00 19.41 1.89
N LEU A 111 -12.84 19.44 2.55
CA LEU A 111 -12.74 19.68 4.00
C LEU A 111 -13.00 21.15 4.36
N ALA A 112 -12.46 22.08 3.58
CA ALA A 112 -12.65 23.51 3.78
C ALA A 112 -14.12 23.91 3.67
N ASP A 113 -14.88 23.31 2.73
CA ASP A 113 -16.34 23.48 2.60
C ASP A 113 -17.10 23.07 3.88
N ARG A 114 -16.47 22.29 4.76
CA ARG A 114 -17.00 21.82 6.05
C ARG A 114 -16.40 22.56 7.25
N GLY A 115 -15.56 23.57 7.01
CA GLY A 115 -14.85 24.31 8.05
C GLY A 115 -13.79 23.48 8.78
N LEU A 116 -13.29 22.41 8.16
CA LEU A 116 -12.27 21.53 8.74
C LEU A 116 -10.93 21.78 8.08
N THR A 117 -9.87 21.66 8.86
CA THR A 117 -8.48 21.61 8.39
C THR A 117 -7.86 20.29 8.80
N VAL A 118 -6.79 19.88 8.12
CA VAL A 118 -6.09 18.62 8.37
C VAL A 118 -4.63 18.86 8.67
N ARG A 119 -4.03 17.94 9.42
CA ARG A 119 -2.58 17.85 9.63
C ARG A 119 -2.02 16.59 8.98
N LEU A 120 -0.84 16.70 8.42
CA LEU A 120 -0.08 15.58 7.89
C LEU A 120 0.53 14.78 9.06
N LEU A 121 0.29 13.47 9.07
CA LEU A 121 0.82 12.54 10.07
C LEU A 121 2.09 11.83 9.59
N GLY A 122 2.19 11.61 8.27
CA GLY A 122 3.30 10.90 7.66
C GLY A 122 3.08 10.71 6.16
N ARG A 123 4.10 10.20 5.46
CA ARG A 123 4.02 9.91 4.03
C ARG A 123 4.60 8.55 3.69
N VAL A 124 4.05 7.94 2.65
CA VAL A 124 4.57 6.72 2.03
C VAL A 124 4.58 6.90 0.52
N GLN A 125 5.70 6.52 -0.10
CA GLN A 125 5.88 6.53 -1.55
C GLN A 125 6.02 5.11 -2.09
N GLY A 126 5.51 4.89 -3.29
CA GLY A 126 5.59 3.60 -3.98
C GLY A 126 4.98 3.63 -5.37
N VAL A 127 4.64 2.44 -5.87
CA VAL A 127 4.01 2.26 -7.19
C VAL A 127 2.74 1.44 -7.01
N ASN A 128 1.66 1.84 -7.68
CA ASN A 128 0.48 1.00 -7.83
C ASN A 128 0.80 -0.12 -8.81
N TYR A 129 0.76 -1.38 -8.35
CA TYR A 129 1.11 -2.53 -9.20
C TYR A 129 0.14 -2.69 -10.37
N SER A 130 -1.15 -2.39 -10.15
CA SER A 130 -2.21 -2.57 -11.15
C SER A 130 -2.10 -1.64 -12.36
N ASN A 131 -1.57 -0.42 -12.20
CA ASN A 131 -1.47 0.56 -13.29
C ASN A 131 -0.09 1.21 -13.48
N GLY A 132 0.91 0.81 -12.69
CA GLY A 132 2.29 1.29 -12.78
C GLY A 132 2.50 2.75 -12.35
N ARG A 133 1.49 3.44 -11.82
CA ARG A 133 1.63 4.84 -11.40
C ARG A 133 2.46 4.95 -10.14
N HIS A 134 3.40 5.89 -10.16
CA HIS A 134 4.05 6.37 -8.94
C HIS A 134 3.04 7.09 -8.05
N LEU A 135 3.09 6.76 -6.75
CA LEU A 135 2.23 7.31 -5.72
C LEU A 135 3.09 7.96 -4.64
N ASP A 136 2.71 9.16 -4.25
CA ASP A 136 3.12 9.83 -3.00
C ASP A 136 1.84 10.04 -2.20
N LEU A 137 1.73 9.33 -1.08
CA LEU A 137 0.53 9.22 -0.27
C LEU A 137 0.80 9.83 1.11
N GLY A 138 -0.03 10.77 1.52
CA GLY A 138 -0.01 11.36 2.86
C GLY A 138 -1.11 10.80 3.74
N PHE A 139 -0.78 10.56 5.01
CA PHE A 139 -1.76 10.29 6.06
C PHE A 139 -2.22 11.60 6.68
N PHE A 140 -3.53 11.83 6.76
CA PHE A 140 -4.12 13.07 7.26
C PHE A 140 -5.17 12.77 8.34
N ALA A 141 -5.17 13.56 9.39
CA ALA A 141 -6.24 13.62 10.39
C ALA A 141 -6.70 15.06 10.58
N VAL A 142 -7.90 15.26 11.15
CA VAL A 142 -8.43 16.60 11.43
C VAL A 142 -7.49 17.34 12.38
N ALA A 143 -7.16 18.59 12.07
CA ALA A 143 -6.27 19.42 12.89
C ALA A 143 -7.00 19.93 14.14
N GLY A 144 -6.28 20.01 15.26
CA GLY A 144 -6.83 20.50 16.53
C GLY A 144 -7.72 19.50 17.27
N GLU A 145 -8.06 18.37 16.66
CA GLU A 145 -8.70 17.25 17.35
C GLU A 145 -7.62 16.30 17.90
N THR A 146 -7.68 16.08 19.21
CA THR A 146 -6.85 15.11 19.95
C THR A 146 -7.80 14.02 20.45
N PRO A 147 -7.39 12.74 20.46
CA PRO A 147 -8.19 11.64 21.01
C PRO A 147 -8.75 11.95 22.41
#